data_AF-A0A953EX01-F1
#
_entry.id   AF-A0A953EX01-F1
#
_cell.length_a   1.000
_cell.length_b   1.000
_cell.length_c   1.000
_cell.angle_alpha   90.00
_cell.angle_beta   90.00
_cell.angle_gamma   90.00
#
_symmetry.space_group_name_H-M   'P 1'
#
loop_
_entity.id
_entity.type
_entity.pdbx_description
1 polymer ?
#
loop_
_entity_poly.entity_id
_entity_poly.type
_entity_poly.pdbx_seq_one_letter_code
_entity_poly.pdbx_strand_id
1 'polypeptide(L)'
;MSVTPLWKIRSGQFAGWHTNNALYNDAGDHVGYLAGHIAYGLDGRPLGELHQAEWIGRRRGAHYPAGETHPVCGSVAHARLPDRAGLSVPDWTDPAP
;
A
#
# COMPACT_ATOMS: atom_id res chain seq x y z
N MET A 1 -8.86 -1.94 -16.89
CA MET A 1 -8.56 -1.82 -15.44
C MET A 1 -7.17 -1.22 -15.32
N SER A 2 -7.00 -0.15 -14.54
CA SER A 2 -5.70 0.50 -14.35
C SER A 2 -5.02 -0.11 -13.14
N VAL A 3 -3.83 -0.68 -13.33
CA VAL A 3 -2.97 -1.12 -12.22
C VAL A 3 -2.04 0.03 -11.87
N THR A 4 -1.99 0.40 -10.60
CA THR A 4 -1.21 1.54 -10.13
C THR A 4 -0.07 1.05 -9.22
N PRO A 5 1.19 1.40 -9.51
CA PRO A 5 2.30 1.03 -8.65
C PRO A 5 2.31 1.83 -7.35
N LEU A 6 2.86 1.22 -6.29
CA LEU A 6 3.01 1.80 -4.96
C LEU A 6 4.46 1.86 -4.54
N TRP A 7 4.86 2.99 -3.95
CA TRP A 7 6.15 3.17 -3.30
C TRP A 7 5.96 3.65 -1.86
N LYS A 8 6.87 3.26 -0.97
CA LYS A 8 6.88 3.74 0.41
C LYS A 8 7.21 5.23 0.43
N ILE A 9 6.42 6.03 1.15
CA ILE A 9 6.43 7.48 1.00
C ILE A 9 7.77 8.16 1.35
N ARG A 10 8.55 7.64 2.30
CA ARG A 10 9.82 8.24 2.75
C ARG A 10 11.04 7.65 2.07
N SER A 11 11.14 6.33 1.98
CA SER A 11 12.30 5.68 1.36
C SER A 11 12.21 5.67 -0.16
N GLY A 12 11.01 5.73 -0.72
CA GLY A 12 10.76 5.51 -2.14
C GLY A 12 11.05 4.08 -2.60
N GLN A 13 11.16 3.13 -1.67
CA GLN A 13 11.22 1.71 -1.99
C GLN A 13 9.93 1.26 -2.64
N PHE A 14 10.07 0.44 -3.68
CA PHE A 14 8.90 -0.18 -4.32
C PHE A 14 8.18 -1.10 -3.34
N ALA A 15 6.86 -0.92 -3.22
CA ALA A 15 6.02 -1.66 -2.27
C ALA A 15 5.10 -2.68 -2.95
N GLY A 16 4.88 -2.53 -4.27
CA GLY A 16 4.00 -3.39 -5.04
C GLY A 16 2.97 -2.59 -5.84
N TRP A 17 1.73 -3.07 -5.89
CA TRP A 17 0.70 -2.57 -6.79
C TRP A 17 -0.67 -2.48 -6.11
N HIS A 18 -1.56 -1.66 -6.65
CA HIS A 18 -2.99 -1.77 -6.38
C HIS A 18 -3.84 -1.74 -7.64
N THR A 19 -4.97 -2.46 -7.59
CA THR A 19 -5.99 -2.47 -8.63
C THR A 19 -7.32 -2.93 -8.04
N ASN A 20 -8.44 -2.32 -8.42
CA ASN A 20 -9.79 -2.68 -7.94
C ASN A 20 -9.87 -2.84 -6.40
N ASN A 21 -9.26 -1.93 -5.65
CA ASN A 21 -9.13 -1.97 -4.20
C ASN A 21 -8.32 -3.15 -3.63
N ALA A 22 -7.70 -4.00 -4.43
CA ALA A 22 -6.78 -5.03 -3.97
C ALA A 22 -5.34 -4.50 -3.95
N LEU A 23 -4.56 -4.90 -2.94
CA LEU A 23 -3.14 -4.61 -2.78
C LEU A 23 -2.32 -5.86 -3.08
N TYR A 24 -1.24 -5.67 -3.82
CA TYR A 24 -0.31 -6.73 -4.20
C TYR A 24 1.10 -6.33 -3.81
N ASN A 25 1.90 -7.28 -3.33
CA ASN A 25 3.32 -7.06 -3.05
C ASN A 25 4.14 -6.99 -4.37
N ASP A 26 5.46 -6.86 -4.26
CA ASP A 26 6.37 -6.81 -5.40
C ASP A 26 6.48 -8.14 -6.18
N ALA A 27 6.08 -9.25 -5.57
CA ALA A 27 5.97 -10.57 -6.20
C ALA A 27 4.61 -10.80 -6.89
N GLY A 28 3.63 -9.91 -6.69
CA GLY A 28 2.28 -10.03 -7.25
C GLY A 28 1.30 -10.85 -6.38
N ASP A 29 1.66 -11.16 -5.13
CA ASP A 29 0.76 -11.82 -4.19
C ASP A 29 -0.25 -10.82 -3.64
N HIS A 30 -1.52 -11.22 -3.52
CA HIS A 30 -2.54 -10.42 -2.87
C HIS A 30 -2.26 -10.35 -1.36
N VAL A 31 -1.96 -9.16 -0.86
CA VAL A 31 -1.54 -8.94 0.54
C VAL A 31 -2.50 -8.06 1.33
N GLY A 32 -3.49 -7.48 0.68
CA GLY A 32 -4.36 -6.53 1.34
C GLY A 32 -5.38 -5.88 0.45
N TYR A 33 -6.03 -4.86 0.96
CA TYR A 33 -7.04 -4.10 0.24
C TYR A 33 -7.06 -2.62 0.64
N LEU A 34 -7.73 -1.82 -0.17
CA LEU A 34 -8.00 -0.41 0.08
C LEU A 34 -9.47 -0.24 0.49
N ALA A 35 -9.71 0.45 1.60
CA ALA A 35 -11.01 1.01 1.92
C ALA A 35 -10.90 2.54 1.87
N GLY A 36 -11.33 3.13 0.75
CA GLY A 36 -11.05 4.52 0.45
C GLY A 36 -9.55 4.74 0.24
N HIS A 37 -8.92 5.54 1.10
CA HIS A 37 -7.48 5.82 1.07
C HIS A 37 -6.68 4.98 2.08
N ILE A 38 -7.32 4.18 2.93
CA ILE A 38 -6.62 3.40 3.95
C ILE A 38 -6.28 2.02 3.38
N ALA A 39 -5.02 1.61 3.54
CA ALA A 39 -4.51 0.31 3.17
C ALA A 39 -4.57 -0.65 4.37
N TYR A 40 -5.17 -1.80 4.14
CA TYR A 40 -5.36 -2.87 5.11
C TYR A 40 -4.68 -4.15 4.64
N GLY A 41 -4.12 -4.91 5.58
CA GLY A 41 -3.77 -6.31 5.34
C GLY A 41 -5.02 -7.18 5.24
N LEU A 42 -4.85 -8.41 4.75
CA LEU A 42 -5.97 -9.37 4.67
C LEU A 42 -6.57 -9.72 6.03
N ASP A 43 -5.80 -9.54 7.11
CA ASP A 43 -6.24 -9.72 8.49
C ASP A 43 -7.01 -8.51 9.06
N GLY A 44 -7.23 -7.46 8.25
CA GLY A 44 -7.90 -6.23 8.67
C GLY A 44 -7.00 -5.26 9.45
N ARG A 45 -5.71 -5.55 9.62
CA ARG A 45 -4.77 -4.61 10.27
C ARG A 45 -4.41 -3.46 9.32
N PRO A 46 -4.41 -2.21 9.79
CA PRO A 46 -4.04 -1.08 8.95
C PRO A 46 -2.54 -1.07 8.68
N LEU A 47 -2.18 -1.08 7.40
CA LEU A 47 -0.80 -0.95 6.90
C LEU A 47 -0.41 0.52 6.77
N GLY A 48 -1.36 1.38 6.42
CA GLY A 48 -1.18 2.82 6.29
C GLY A 48 -2.28 3.46 5.47
N GLU A 49 -1.97 4.58 4.83
CA GLU A 49 -2.84 5.28 3.90
C GLU A 49 -2.10 5.66 2.62
N LEU A 50 -2.87 5.79 1.54
CA LEU A 50 -2.40 6.27 0.26
C LEU A 50 -2.21 7.78 0.28
N HIS A 51 -1.13 8.22 -0.35
CA HIS A 51 -0.84 9.61 -0.66
C HIS A 51 -0.66 9.75 -2.17
N GLN A 52 -1.42 10.66 -2.80
CA GLN A 52 -1.39 10.91 -4.25
C GLN A 52 -1.52 9.63 -5.10
N ALA A 53 -2.31 8.65 -4.65
CA ALA A 53 -2.60 7.37 -5.32
C ALA A 53 -1.41 6.41 -5.58
N GLU A 54 -0.16 6.86 -5.51
CA GLU A 54 1.04 6.08 -5.83
C GLU A 54 1.99 5.87 -4.63
N TRP A 55 1.70 6.51 -3.49
CA TRP A 55 2.53 6.42 -2.30
C TRP A 55 1.76 5.80 -1.17
N ILE A 56 2.41 4.97 -0.37
CA ILE A 56 1.86 4.40 0.85
C ILE A 56 2.72 4.80 2.04
N GLY A 57 2.08 5.19 3.14
CA GLY A 57 2.76 5.57 4.37
C GLY A 57 1.83 5.67 5.55
N ARG A 58 2.38 5.98 6.72
CA ARG A 58 1.61 6.28 7.92
C ARG A 58 1.85 7.73 8.31
N ARG A 59 0.78 8.44 8.64
CA ARG A 59 0.81 9.81 9.13
C ARG A 59 0.80 9.79 10.66
N ARG A 60 1.73 10.55 11.25
CA ARG A 60 1.85 10.71 12.70
C ARG A 60 0.56 11.30 13.27
N GLY A 61 0.03 10.67 14.31
CA GLY A 61 -1.20 11.10 14.97
C GLY A 61 -2.49 10.75 14.23
N ALA A 62 -2.42 10.11 13.06
CA ALA A 62 -3.61 9.59 12.39
C ALA A 62 -4.15 8.35 13.12
N HIS A 63 -5.48 8.28 13.27
CA HIS A 63 -6.16 7.10 13.78
C HIS A 63 -6.60 6.22 12.61
N TYR A 64 -6.11 4.98 12.59
CA TYR A 64 -6.50 3.98 11.59
C TYR A 64 -7.44 2.98 12.24
N PRO A 65 -8.76 3.02 11.95
CA PRO A 65 -9.69 2.03 12.49
C PRO A 65 -9.33 0.65 11.95
N ALA A 66 -9.60 -0.39 12.73
CA ALA A 66 -9.46 -1.77 12.26
C ALA A 66 -10.42 -2.01 11.08
N GLY A 67 -9.92 -2.72 10.07
CA GLY A 67 -10.71 -3.17 8.93
C GLY A 67 -11.29 -4.57 9.16
N GLU A 68 -11.98 -5.06 8.14
CA GLU A 68 -12.49 -6.42 8.10
C GLU A 68 -11.43 -7.39 7.57
N THR A 69 -11.58 -8.68 7.92
CA THR A 69 -10.80 -9.74 7.28
C THR A 69 -11.31 -9.95 5.86
N HIS A 70 -10.40 -9.99 4.88
CA HIS A 70 -10.74 -10.23 3.48
C HIS A 70 -10.14 -11.54 2.98
N PRO A 71 -10.88 -12.29 2.13
CA PRO A 71 -10.35 -13.50 1.52
C PRO A 71 -9.20 -13.15 0.56
N VAL A 72 -8.28 -14.10 0.42
CA VAL A 72 -7.20 -14.01 -0.56
C VAL A 72 -7.79 -14.12 -1.97
N CYS A 73 -7.42 -13.19 -2.85
CA CYS A 73 -7.65 -13.27 -4.29
C CYS A 73 -6.41 -13.85 -4.97
N GLY A 74 -6.56 -14.32 -6.23
CA GLY A 74 -5.44 -14.83 -7.01
C GLY A 74 -4.30 -13.82 -7.17
N SER A 75 -3.09 -14.32 -7.41
CA SER A 75 -1.93 -13.50 -7.73
C SER A 75 -2.05 -12.87 -9.11
N VAL A 76 -1.33 -11.77 -9.30
CA VAL A 76 -1.28 -11.03 -10.57
C VAL A 76 0.15 -11.00 -11.08
N ALA A 77 0.32 -11.18 -12.39
CA ALA A 77 1.63 -11.10 -13.02
C ALA A 77 2.02 -9.62 -13.19
N HIS A 78 2.91 -9.12 -12.33
CA HIS A 78 3.52 -7.81 -12.49
C HIS A 78 5.04 -7.87 -12.28
N ALA A 79 5.77 -7.09 -13.07
CA ALA A 79 7.22 -6.95 -12.90
C ALA A 79 7.51 -6.05 -11.71
N ARG A 80 8.53 -6.37 -10.92
CA ARG A 80 9.05 -5.45 -9.90
C ARG A 80 9.53 -4.16 -10.57
N LEU A 81 9.16 -3.01 -9.99
CA LEU A 81 9.69 -1.72 -10.43
C LEU A 81 10.91 -1.32 -9.59
N PRO A 82 11.80 -0.47 -10.14
CA PRO A 82 12.91 0.09 -9.38
C PRO A 82 12.41 1.01 -8.26
N ASP A 83 13.23 1.11 -7.22
CA ASP A 83 13.06 2.13 -6.19
C ASP A 83 13.20 3.54 -6.80
N ARG A 84 12.53 4.52 -6.20
CA ARG A 84 12.59 5.94 -6.62
C ARG A 84 12.95 6.84 -5.44
N ALA A 85 13.17 8.13 -5.70
CA ALA A 85 13.37 9.09 -4.62
C ALA A 85 12.08 9.23 -3.80
N GLY A 86 12.15 9.01 -2.49
CA GLY A 86 11.03 9.21 -1.60
C GLY A 86 10.65 10.69 -1.43
N LEU A 87 9.48 10.92 -0.83
CA LEU A 87 8.96 12.25 -0.56
C LEU A 87 9.36 12.74 0.84
N SER A 88 9.75 14.01 0.90
CA SER A 88 9.99 14.71 2.18
C SER A 88 8.71 15.37 2.71
N VAL A 89 7.66 14.57 2.93
CA VAL A 89 6.41 15.06 3.54
C VAL A 89 6.54 15.03 5.07
N PRO A 90 6.35 16.17 5.77
CA PRO A 90 6.33 16.21 7.23
C PRO A 90 5.27 15.27 7.81
N ASP A 91 5.56 14.66 8.96
CA ASP A 91 4.66 13.75 9.69
C ASP A 91 4.31 12.43 8.98
N TRP A 92 4.90 12.13 7.82
CA TRP A 92 4.73 10.82 7.17
C TRP A 92 5.95 9.91 7.40
N THR A 93 5.68 8.62 7.60
CA THR A 93 6.69 7.56 7.68
C THR A 93 6.35 6.43 6.74
N ASP A 94 7.34 5.62 6.38
CA ASP A 94 7.08 4.38 5.66
C ASP A 94 6.14 3.46 6.46
N PRO A 95 5.32 2.63 5.77
CA PRO A 95 4.54 1.60 6.44
C PRO A 95 5.48 0.60 7.12
N ALA A 96 5.04 0.05 8.24
CA ALA A 96 5.78 -1.01 8.94
C ALA A 96 5.92 -2.25 8.02
N PRO A 97 7.02 -3.02 8.14
CA PRO A 97 7.19 -4.27 7.43
C PRO A 97 6.13 -5.32 7.79
#